data_AF-A0A7V0IUE1-F1
#
_entry.id   AF-A0A7V0IUE1-F1
#
_cell.length_a   1.000
_cell.length_b   1.000
_cell.length_c   1.000
_cell.angle_alpha   90.00
_cell.angle_beta   90.00
_cell.angle_gamma   90.00
#
_symmetry.space_group_name_H-M   'P 1'
#
loop_
_entity.id
_entity.type
_entity.pdbx_description
1 polymer ?
#
loop_
_entity_poly.entity_id
_entity_poly.type
_entity_poly.pdbx_seq_one_letter_code
_entity_poly.pdbx_strand_id
1 'polypeptide(L)'
;MIFTAVLGLLTGVYVYDTFFPALSELGGEQRFITLSMVMDIRYGYVAIALGIIFLALSFFLNSIDPAKKFDRGQEKQPLLRREWGWLPTGIIAGLMIFITTAQGQYLSFSGSFLALGAHIADFFGWTMQSVPAVSDNTAWRAMLILGVFPGAFLSSLLANTIKQEKVTPLFQAAFGNRLYLRLATVFIGGVLMIVGALTGGGCTTGAFMSGWPTLSIGSFAMGMTFFGTAMLTAHILYFRRYRLVHEVKEKERLNLAND
;
A
#
# COMPACT_ATOMS: atom_id res chain seq x y z
N MET A 1 -10.57 12.85 -8.57
CA MET A 1 -9.90 12.39 -7.33
C MET A 1 -8.76 11.45 -7.60
N ILE A 2 -8.97 10.31 -8.27
CA ILE A 2 -7.89 9.37 -8.63
C ILE A 2 -6.75 10.09 -9.36
N PHE A 3 -7.07 10.87 -10.41
CA PHE A 3 -6.09 11.66 -11.15
C PHE A 3 -5.28 12.61 -10.26
N THR A 4 -5.94 13.29 -9.32
CA THR A 4 -5.30 14.20 -8.35
C THR A 4 -4.36 13.47 -7.39
N ALA A 5 -4.74 12.25 -6.95
CA ALA A 5 -3.87 11.41 -6.14
C ALA A 5 -2.64 10.97 -6.93
N VAL A 6 -2.82 10.53 -8.18
CA VAL A 6 -1.72 10.13 -9.07
C VAL A 6 -0.77 11.30 -9.34
N LEU A 7 -1.32 12.48 -9.61
CA LEU A 7 -0.51 13.70 -9.76
C LEU A 7 0.26 14.03 -8.47
N GLY A 8 -0.35 13.88 -7.29
CA GLY A 8 0.32 14.06 -6.01
C GLY A 8 1.48 13.06 -5.84
N LEU A 9 1.27 11.79 -6.18
CA LEU A 9 2.33 10.78 -6.14
C LEU A 9 3.46 11.09 -7.13
N LEU A 10 3.17 11.47 -8.38
CA LEU A 10 4.21 11.84 -9.35
C LEU A 10 4.97 13.10 -8.94
N THR A 11 4.26 14.10 -8.40
CA THR A 11 4.89 15.31 -7.86
C THR A 11 5.80 14.96 -6.70
N GLY A 12 5.37 14.07 -5.80
CA GLY A 12 6.20 13.64 -4.68
C GLY A 12 7.42 12.81 -5.11
N VAL A 13 7.38 12.08 -6.22
CA VAL A 13 8.58 11.45 -6.81
C VAL A 13 9.61 12.51 -7.19
N TYR A 14 9.16 13.58 -7.86
CA TYR A 14 10.06 14.68 -8.24
C TYR A 14 10.62 15.40 -7.00
N VAL A 15 9.78 15.66 -6.00
CA VAL A 15 10.23 16.21 -4.71
C VAL A 15 11.28 15.30 -4.07
N TYR A 16 11.03 13.99 -4.00
CA TYR A 16 12.00 13.04 -3.48
C TYR A 16 13.33 13.09 -4.24
N ASP A 17 13.30 13.15 -5.58
CA ASP A 17 14.51 13.24 -6.41
C ASP A 17 15.33 14.49 -6.07
N THR A 18 14.68 15.64 -5.86
CA THR A 18 15.39 16.88 -5.45
C THR A 18 16.03 16.79 -4.07
N PHE A 19 15.46 16.02 -3.14
CA PHE A 19 16.00 15.82 -1.79
C PHE A 19 16.93 14.60 -1.70
N PHE A 20 17.01 13.78 -2.75
CA PHE A 20 17.77 12.53 -2.76
C PHE A 20 19.25 12.71 -2.40
N PRO A 21 19.98 13.73 -2.90
CA PRO A 21 21.39 13.93 -2.54
C PRO A 21 21.60 14.18 -1.04
N ALA A 22 20.73 14.99 -0.43
CA ALA A 22 20.80 15.27 1.00
C ALA A 22 20.45 14.02 1.83
N LEU A 23 19.52 13.20 1.34
CA LEU A 23 19.14 11.94 1.97
C LEU A 23 20.23 10.87 1.83
N SER A 24 20.94 10.81 0.70
CA SER A 24 22.00 9.82 0.50
C SER A 24 23.23 10.10 1.36
N GLU A 25 23.50 11.36 1.70
CA GLU A 25 24.56 11.73 2.66
C GLU A 25 24.20 11.39 4.12
N LEU A 26 22.91 11.47 4.47
CA LEU A 26 22.40 11.10 5.80
C LEU A 26 22.22 9.58 5.95
N GLY A 27 22.10 8.86 4.82
CA GLY A 27 21.89 7.42 4.77
C GLY A 27 23.18 6.65 5.03
N GLY A 28 23.16 5.72 5.99
CA GLY A 28 24.23 4.74 6.16
C GLY A 28 24.23 3.65 5.09
N GLU A 29 25.26 2.81 5.06
CA GLU A 29 25.31 1.66 4.16
C GLU A 29 24.11 0.72 4.35
N GLN A 30 23.52 0.27 3.25
CA GLN A 30 22.43 -0.70 3.27
C GLN A 30 22.95 -2.05 3.77
N ARG A 31 22.54 -2.44 4.98
CA ARG A 31 22.84 -3.76 5.55
C ARG A 31 21.63 -4.68 5.44
N PHE A 32 21.80 -5.81 4.76
CA PHE A 32 20.79 -6.86 4.66
C PHE A 32 20.81 -7.73 5.92
N ILE A 33 20.24 -7.22 7.02
CA ILE A 33 20.13 -7.98 8.26
C ILE A 33 18.80 -8.71 8.27
N THR A 34 18.85 -10.04 8.22
CA THR A 34 17.67 -10.91 8.38
C THR A 34 17.59 -11.47 9.78
N LEU A 35 16.38 -11.78 10.23
CA LEU A 35 16.11 -12.37 11.53
C LEU A 35 16.87 -13.71 11.72
N SER A 36 17.05 -14.48 10.63
CA SER A 36 17.84 -15.71 10.66
C SER A 36 19.32 -15.47 10.93
N MET A 37 19.89 -14.35 10.45
CA MET A 37 21.28 -13.99 10.75
C MET A 37 21.46 -13.57 12.20
N VAL A 38 20.47 -12.90 12.81
CA VAL A 38 20.53 -12.49 14.21
C VAL A 38 20.37 -13.67 15.17
N MET A 39 19.53 -14.65 14.81
CA MET A 39 19.32 -15.85 15.64
C MET A 39 20.32 -16.97 15.38
N ASP A 40 21.20 -16.83 14.38
CA ASP A 40 22.15 -17.87 13.93
C ASP A 40 21.48 -19.22 13.60
N ILE A 41 20.26 -19.18 13.07
CA ILE A 41 19.47 -20.36 12.67
C ILE A 41 19.34 -20.37 11.15
N ARG A 42 19.35 -21.55 10.53
CA ARG A 42 19.13 -21.66 9.07
C ARG A 42 17.81 -20.99 8.68
N TYR A 43 17.87 -20.17 7.64
CA TYR A 43 16.75 -19.41 7.10
C TYR A 43 15.46 -20.23 6.93
N GLY A 44 15.57 -21.46 6.40
CA GLY A 44 14.43 -22.33 6.14
C GLY A 44 13.62 -22.66 7.40
N TYR A 45 14.27 -22.94 8.53
CA TYR A 45 13.55 -23.26 9.77
C TYR A 45 12.80 -22.05 10.31
N VAL A 46 13.44 -20.88 10.30
CA VAL A 46 12.82 -19.65 10.79
C VAL A 46 11.64 -19.24 9.90
N ALA A 47 11.79 -19.35 8.58
CA ALA A 47 10.72 -19.06 7.62
C ALA A 47 9.52 -19.99 7.79
N ILE A 48 9.75 -21.31 7.94
CA ILE A 48 8.67 -22.28 8.19
C ILE A 48 8.00 -22.01 9.54
N ALA A 49 8.78 -21.78 10.61
CA ALA A 49 8.23 -21.52 11.93
C ALA A 49 7.36 -20.25 11.95
N LEU A 50 7.86 -19.13 11.40
CA LEU A 50 7.08 -17.90 11.27
C LEU A 50 5.84 -18.11 10.39
N GLY A 51 5.97 -18.82 9.27
CA GLY A 51 4.83 -19.14 8.40
C GLY A 51 3.72 -19.90 9.13
N ILE A 52 4.09 -20.93 9.90
CA ILE A 52 3.13 -21.69 10.72
C ILE A 52 2.49 -20.80 11.78
N ILE A 53 3.27 -19.96 12.47
CA ILE A 53 2.76 -19.01 13.48
C ILE A 53 1.77 -18.03 12.86
N PHE A 54 2.10 -17.42 11.71
CA PHE A 54 1.22 -16.48 11.02
C PHE A 54 -0.06 -17.14 10.52
N LEU A 55 0.02 -18.37 10.01
CA LEU A 55 -1.17 -19.13 9.62
C LEU A 55 -2.05 -19.45 10.85
N ALA A 56 -1.46 -19.96 11.92
CA ALA A 56 -2.17 -20.26 13.16
C ALA A 56 -2.84 -19.00 13.74
N LEU A 57 -2.11 -17.88 13.78
CA LEU A 57 -2.63 -16.59 14.21
C LEU A 57 -3.77 -16.11 13.30
N SER A 58 -3.64 -16.25 11.98
CA SER A 58 -4.68 -15.87 11.03
C SER A 58 -5.95 -16.69 11.22
N PHE A 59 -5.82 -18.01 11.44
CA PHE A 59 -6.96 -18.87 11.79
C PHE A 59 -7.59 -18.49 13.12
N PHE A 60 -6.79 -18.20 14.14
CA PHE A 60 -7.26 -17.78 15.45
C PHE A 60 -8.00 -16.43 15.40
N LEU A 61 -7.40 -15.41 14.78
CA LEU A 61 -8.02 -14.10 14.61
C LEU A 61 -9.31 -14.21 13.79
N ASN A 62 -9.30 -14.97 12.69
CA ASN A 62 -10.50 -15.24 11.92
C ASN A 62 -11.57 -15.96 12.76
N SER A 63 -11.20 -16.86 13.68
CA SER A 63 -12.16 -17.57 14.53
C SER A 63 -12.90 -16.61 15.49
N ILE A 64 -12.19 -15.61 15.99
CA ILE A 64 -12.71 -14.66 16.99
C ILE A 64 -13.36 -13.44 16.33
N ASP A 65 -13.13 -13.23 15.02
CA ASP A 65 -13.55 -12.03 14.31
C ASP A 65 -15.08 -11.79 14.38
N PRO A 66 -15.54 -10.76 15.13
CA PRO A 66 -16.95 -10.41 15.21
C PRO A 66 -17.50 -9.86 13.88
N ALA A 67 -16.62 -9.45 12.95
CA ALA A 67 -17.00 -8.86 11.68
C ALA A 67 -17.64 -9.87 10.70
N LYS A 68 -17.44 -11.18 10.91
CA LYS A 68 -18.13 -12.25 10.15
C LYS A 68 -19.65 -12.14 10.16
N LYS A 69 -20.22 -11.42 11.13
CA LYS A 69 -21.67 -11.13 11.20
C LYS A 69 -22.12 -10.23 10.05
N PHE A 70 -21.26 -9.36 9.53
CA PHE A 70 -21.54 -8.46 8.42
C PHE A 70 -21.40 -9.12 7.04
N ASP A 71 -20.68 -10.24 6.96
CA ASP A 71 -20.52 -11.02 5.71
C ASP A 71 -21.74 -11.91 5.39
N ARG A 72 -22.71 -12.02 6.31
CA ARG A 72 -23.93 -12.81 6.11
C ARG A 72 -24.74 -12.25 4.95
N GLY A 73 -24.70 -12.95 3.82
CA GLY A 73 -25.38 -12.59 2.57
C GLY A 73 -24.44 -12.44 1.37
N GLN A 74 -23.14 -12.33 1.60
CA GLN A 74 -22.08 -12.31 0.56
C GLN A 74 -22.04 -13.61 -0.26
N GLU A 75 -22.37 -14.76 0.36
CA GLU A 75 -22.38 -16.07 -0.29
C GLU A 75 -23.36 -16.19 -1.47
N LYS A 76 -24.41 -15.37 -1.49
CA LYS A 76 -25.41 -15.37 -2.57
C LYS A 76 -25.01 -14.50 -3.76
N GLN A 77 -23.94 -13.71 -3.64
CA GLN A 77 -23.48 -12.83 -4.71
C GLN A 77 -22.54 -13.59 -5.68
N PRO A 78 -22.48 -13.18 -6.96
CA PRO A 78 -21.56 -13.80 -7.91
C PRO A 78 -20.10 -13.65 -7.46
N LEU A 79 -19.24 -14.61 -7.83
CA LEU A 79 -17.84 -14.69 -7.40
C LEU A 79 -17.04 -13.38 -7.55
N LEU A 80 -17.29 -12.62 -8.61
CA LEU A 80 -16.61 -11.34 -8.88
C LEU A 80 -17.10 -10.18 -8.00
N ARG A 81 -18.33 -10.26 -7.47
CA ARG A 81 -18.92 -9.21 -6.63
C ARG A 81 -18.82 -9.52 -5.14
N ARG A 82 -18.68 -10.80 -4.81
CA ARG A 82 -18.48 -11.28 -3.44
C ARG A 82 -17.13 -10.82 -2.90
N GLU A 83 -17.07 -10.50 -1.62
CA GLU A 83 -15.84 -10.27 -0.87
C GLU A 83 -15.13 -11.60 -0.60
N TRP A 84 -13.85 -11.67 -0.98
CA TRP A 84 -13.06 -12.88 -0.84
C TRP A 84 -12.45 -12.93 0.55
N GLY A 85 -12.55 -14.08 1.22
CA GLY A 85 -11.95 -14.27 2.53
C GLY A 85 -10.43 -14.14 2.51
N TRP A 86 -9.84 -14.03 3.71
CA TRP A 86 -8.40 -13.89 3.89
C TRP A 86 -7.57 -15.03 3.26
N LEU A 87 -8.12 -16.25 3.21
CA LEU A 87 -7.40 -17.44 2.71
C LEU A 87 -7.22 -17.44 1.19
N PRO A 88 -8.28 -17.34 0.35
CA PRO A 88 -8.09 -17.26 -1.10
C PRO A 88 -7.31 -16.01 -1.54
N THR A 89 -7.54 -14.86 -0.89
CA THR A 89 -6.78 -13.63 -1.17
C THR A 89 -5.30 -13.78 -0.80
N GLY A 90 -5.00 -14.37 0.36
CA GLY A 90 -3.64 -14.65 0.80
C GLY A 90 -2.89 -15.61 -0.12
N ILE A 91 -3.53 -16.68 -0.59
CA ILE A 91 -2.93 -17.62 -1.54
C ILE A 91 -2.59 -16.93 -2.86
N ILE A 92 -3.51 -16.15 -3.42
CA ILE A 92 -3.28 -15.46 -4.69
C ILE A 92 -2.21 -14.39 -4.56
N ALA A 93 -2.26 -13.57 -3.50
CA ALA A 93 -1.25 -12.56 -3.23
C ALA A 93 0.14 -13.20 -3.03
N GLY A 94 0.21 -14.30 -2.26
CA GLY A 94 1.43 -15.06 -2.05
C GLY A 94 2.01 -15.66 -3.33
N LEU A 95 1.17 -16.27 -4.17
CA LEU A 95 1.57 -16.77 -5.49
C LEU A 95 2.07 -15.64 -6.40
N MET A 96 1.40 -14.49 -6.40
CA MET A 96 1.80 -13.34 -7.20
C MET A 96 3.18 -12.81 -6.76
N ILE A 97 3.41 -12.69 -5.44
CA ILE A 97 4.71 -12.30 -4.89
C ILE A 97 5.77 -13.34 -5.25
N PHE A 98 5.46 -14.63 -5.15
CA PHE A 98 6.38 -15.70 -5.50
C PHE A 98 6.78 -15.66 -6.98
N ILE A 99 5.81 -15.53 -7.89
CA ILE A 99 6.06 -15.47 -9.34
C ILE A 99 6.91 -14.25 -9.71
N THR A 100 6.57 -13.07 -9.16
CA THR A 100 7.32 -11.84 -9.43
C THR A 100 8.75 -11.92 -8.89
N THR A 101 8.92 -12.47 -7.69
CA THR A 101 10.25 -12.71 -7.10
C THR A 101 11.05 -13.73 -7.90
N ALA A 102 10.41 -14.78 -8.42
CA ALA A 102 11.06 -15.77 -9.28
C ALA A 102 11.56 -15.19 -10.61
N GLN A 103 10.95 -14.10 -11.09
CA GLN A 103 11.40 -13.33 -12.26
C GLN A 103 12.54 -12.35 -11.93
N GLY A 104 13.06 -12.36 -10.69
CA GLY A 104 14.07 -11.41 -10.22
C GLY A 104 13.53 -10.00 -9.97
N GLN A 105 12.21 -9.83 -10.00
CA GLN A 105 11.55 -8.54 -9.80
C GLN A 105 10.92 -8.46 -8.41
N TYR A 106 10.65 -7.25 -7.94
CA TYR A 106 10.08 -7.02 -6.62
C TYR A 106 8.80 -6.20 -6.72
N LEU A 107 7.71 -6.74 -6.17
CA LEU A 107 6.39 -6.13 -6.21
C LEU A 107 6.35 -4.89 -5.28
N SER A 108 6.53 -3.70 -5.83
CA SER A 108 6.54 -2.46 -5.03
C SER A 108 5.95 -1.29 -5.82
N PHE A 109 4.86 -0.72 -5.31
CA PHE A 109 4.18 0.41 -5.94
C PHE A 109 4.99 1.69 -5.92
N SER A 110 5.63 2.04 -4.77
CA SER A 110 6.43 3.27 -4.70
C SER A 110 7.62 3.21 -5.66
N GLY A 111 8.28 2.05 -5.76
CA GLY A 111 9.35 1.81 -6.74
C GLY A 111 8.85 1.86 -8.18
N SER A 112 7.64 1.37 -8.46
CA SER A 112 7.00 1.48 -9.78
C SER A 112 6.66 2.92 -10.16
N PHE A 113 6.22 3.76 -9.22
CA PHE A 113 6.00 5.19 -9.47
C PHE A 113 7.32 5.93 -9.72
N LEU A 114 8.38 5.62 -8.95
CA LEU A 114 9.71 6.15 -9.19
C LEU A 114 10.23 5.75 -10.58
N ALA A 115 10.09 4.48 -10.94
CA ALA A 115 10.46 3.96 -12.25
C ALA A 115 9.68 4.64 -13.38
N LEU A 116 8.36 4.78 -13.24
CA LEU A 116 7.52 5.49 -14.21
C LEU A 116 7.95 6.96 -14.34
N GLY A 117 8.24 7.63 -13.22
CA GLY A 117 8.78 8.99 -13.21
C GLY A 117 10.09 9.11 -13.99
N ALA A 118 11.01 8.17 -13.79
CA ALA A 118 12.30 8.15 -14.50
C ALA A 118 12.12 7.96 -16.02
N HIS A 119 11.24 7.06 -16.45
CA HIS A 119 10.90 6.89 -17.89
C HIS A 119 10.25 8.13 -18.49
N ILE A 120 9.38 8.81 -17.73
CA ILE A 120 8.78 10.07 -18.17
C ILE A 120 9.85 11.16 -18.30
N ALA A 121 10.75 11.29 -17.32
CA ALA A 121 11.83 12.28 -17.36
C ALA A 121 12.81 12.03 -18.52
N ASP A 122 13.19 10.77 -18.75
CA ASP A 122 14.07 10.37 -19.85
C ASP A 122 13.44 10.72 -21.22
N PHE A 123 12.12 10.52 -21.36
CA PHE A 123 11.38 10.95 -22.55
C PHE A 123 11.45 12.46 -22.81
N PHE A 124 11.59 13.28 -21.76
CA PHE A 124 11.79 14.73 -21.87
C PHE A 124 13.28 15.14 -21.89
N GLY A 125 14.22 14.19 -21.87
CA GLY A 125 15.66 14.44 -21.87
C GLY A 125 16.26 14.83 -20.52
N TRP A 126 15.57 14.53 -19.41
CA TRP A 126 16.03 14.77 -18.05
C TRP A 126 16.40 13.45 -17.36
N THR A 127 17.51 13.43 -16.62
CA THR A 127 17.90 12.28 -15.81
C THR A 127 17.59 12.56 -14.33
N MET A 128 16.97 11.58 -13.68
CA MET A 128 16.74 11.62 -12.24
C MET A 128 17.98 11.13 -11.51
N GLN A 129 18.40 11.81 -10.45
CA GLN A 129 19.56 11.37 -9.65
C GLN A 129 19.24 10.09 -8.87
N SER A 130 17.97 9.92 -8.47
CA SER A 130 17.46 8.73 -7.78
C SER A 130 17.41 7.48 -8.67
N VAL A 131 17.30 7.64 -10.00
CA VAL A 131 17.37 6.56 -10.99
C VAL A 131 18.25 7.02 -12.16
N PRO A 132 19.58 6.88 -12.04
CA PRO A 132 20.52 7.46 -13.00
C PRO A 132 20.52 6.77 -14.36
N ALA A 133 19.96 5.56 -14.46
CA ALA A 133 19.83 4.83 -15.72
C ALA A 133 18.49 4.08 -15.80
N VAL A 134 17.83 4.26 -16.94
CA VAL A 134 16.65 3.48 -17.30
C VAL A 134 17.13 2.11 -17.80
N SER A 135 16.61 1.04 -17.20
CA SER A 135 16.93 -0.35 -17.57
C SER A 135 15.65 -1.18 -17.71
N ASP A 136 15.80 -2.41 -18.22
CA ASP A 136 14.68 -3.36 -18.37
C ASP A 136 13.94 -3.60 -17.04
N ASN A 137 14.66 -3.60 -15.91
CA ASN A 137 14.06 -3.73 -14.58
C ASN A 137 13.17 -2.52 -14.25
N THR A 138 13.64 -1.31 -14.54
CA THR A 138 12.87 -0.08 -14.34
C THR A 138 11.66 -0.06 -15.29
N ALA A 139 11.82 -0.52 -16.53
CA ALA A 139 10.70 -0.66 -17.48
C ALA A 139 9.63 -1.64 -16.98
N TRP A 140 10.02 -2.82 -16.47
CA TRP A 140 9.09 -3.78 -15.88
C TRP A 140 8.30 -3.15 -14.71
N ARG A 141 8.98 -2.43 -13.83
CA ARG A 141 8.34 -1.76 -12.68
C ARG A 141 7.39 -0.65 -13.14
N ALA A 142 7.73 0.11 -14.18
CA ALA A 142 6.82 1.10 -14.76
C ALA A 142 5.59 0.44 -15.42
N MET A 143 5.77 -0.68 -16.13
CA MET A 143 4.67 -1.44 -16.71
C MET A 143 3.71 -2.00 -15.64
N LEU A 144 4.23 -2.38 -14.47
CA LEU A 144 3.40 -2.84 -13.34
C LEU A 144 2.35 -1.79 -12.96
N ILE A 145 2.77 -0.53 -12.73
CA ILE A 145 1.81 0.52 -12.33
C ILE A 145 0.85 0.87 -13.48
N LEU A 146 1.33 0.86 -14.72
CA LEU A 146 0.49 1.05 -15.90
C LEU A 146 -0.55 -0.07 -16.07
N GLY A 147 -0.26 -1.31 -15.65
CA GLY A 147 -1.19 -2.43 -15.69
C GLY A 147 -2.21 -2.43 -14.54
N VAL A 148 -1.85 -1.88 -13.37
CA VAL A 148 -2.71 -1.90 -12.19
C VAL A 148 -3.94 -1.01 -12.34
N PHE A 149 -3.82 0.16 -12.96
CA PHE A 149 -4.97 1.03 -13.24
C PHE A 149 -6.05 0.38 -14.12
N PRO A 150 -5.74 -0.13 -15.33
CA PRO A 150 -6.72 -0.81 -16.17
C PRO A 150 -7.18 -2.13 -15.56
N GLY A 151 -6.31 -2.87 -14.85
CA GLY A 151 -6.70 -4.09 -14.15
C GLY A 151 -7.74 -3.83 -13.05
N ALA A 152 -7.53 -2.80 -12.23
CA ALA A 152 -8.49 -2.37 -11.23
C ALA A 152 -9.80 -1.86 -11.86
N PHE A 153 -9.70 -1.09 -12.95
CA PHE A 153 -10.86 -0.61 -13.68
C PHE A 153 -11.70 -1.76 -14.25
N LEU A 154 -11.05 -2.71 -14.93
CA LEU A 154 -11.72 -3.88 -15.52
C LEU A 154 -12.36 -4.76 -14.44
N SER A 155 -11.65 -4.98 -13.32
CA SER A 155 -12.19 -5.69 -12.17
C SER A 155 -13.45 -5.01 -11.61
N SER A 156 -13.42 -3.68 -11.45
CA SER A 156 -14.58 -2.92 -10.97
C SER A 156 -15.77 -2.94 -11.94
N LEU A 157 -15.49 -2.96 -13.25
CA LEU A 157 -16.50 -3.03 -14.30
C LEU A 157 -17.19 -4.40 -14.31
N LEU A 158 -16.41 -5.47 -14.23
CA LEU A 158 -16.91 -6.85 -14.16
C LEU A 158 -17.69 -7.12 -12.86
N ALA A 159 -17.24 -6.57 -11.74
CA ALA A 159 -17.92 -6.67 -10.45
C ALA A 159 -19.16 -5.76 -10.35
N ASN A 160 -19.32 -4.81 -11.29
CA ASN A 160 -20.33 -3.77 -11.29
C ASN A 160 -20.38 -2.98 -9.96
N THR A 161 -19.20 -2.67 -9.43
CA THR A 161 -19.00 -1.97 -8.14
C THR A 161 -18.57 -0.52 -8.31
N ILE A 162 -18.62 0.01 -9.54
CA ILE A 162 -18.26 1.40 -9.84
C ILE A 162 -19.25 2.33 -9.15
N LYS A 163 -18.84 2.87 -8.00
CA LYS A 163 -19.53 3.96 -7.30
C LYS A 163 -18.75 5.26 -7.50
N GLN A 164 -19.39 6.26 -8.08
CA GLN A 164 -18.80 7.60 -8.21
C GLN A 164 -19.02 8.41 -6.93
N GLU A 165 -18.34 8.05 -5.85
CA GLU A 165 -18.34 8.87 -4.65
C GLU A 165 -17.31 9.98 -4.78
N LYS A 166 -17.79 11.23 -4.92
CA LYS A 166 -16.91 12.41 -5.05
C LYS A 166 -16.26 12.82 -3.72
N VAL A 167 -16.90 12.49 -2.59
CA VAL A 167 -16.41 12.74 -1.24
C VAL A 167 -17.01 11.65 -0.35
N THR A 168 -16.19 10.87 0.36
CA THR A 168 -16.65 9.88 1.34
C THR A 168 -17.52 10.54 2.42
N PRO A 169 -18.59 9.89 2.87
CA PRO A 169 -19.52 10.45 3.87
C PRO A 169 -18.82 10.96 5.12
N LEU A 170 -17.80 10.24 5.59
CA LEU A 170 -17.00 10.61 6.75
C LEU A 170 -16.27 11.95 6.59
N PHE A 171 -15.70 12.20 5.40
CA PHE A 171 -15.03 13.47 5.12
C PHE A 171 -16.04 14.60 4.93
N GLN A 172 -17.19 14.32 4.30
CA GLN A 172 -18.26 15.32 4.17
C GLN A 172 -18.76 15.76 5.55
N ALA A 173 -18.97 14.83 6.47
CA ALA A 173 -19.42 15.13 7.82
C ALA A 173 -18.34 15.87 8.64
N ALA A 174 -17.07 15.53 8.46
CA ALA A 174 -15.98 16.16 9.20
C ALA A 174 -15.61 17.56 8.64
N PHE A 175 -15.46 17.71 7.33
CA PHE A 175 -14.88 18.91 6.70
C PHE A 175 -15.86 19.64 5.76
N GLY A 176 -17.10 19.18 5.67
CA GLY A 176 -18.11 19.70 4.76
C GLY A 176 -17.95 19.18 3.32
N ASN A 177 -18.91 19.53 2.46
CA ASN A 177 -18.91 19.14 1.04
C ASN A 177 -17.96 19.98 0.17
N ARG A 178 -16.77 20.33 0.68
CA ARG A 178 -15.81 21.19 -0.02
C ARG A 178 -14.86 20.34 -0.86
N LEU A 179 -15.20 20.17 -2.14
CA LEU A 179 -14.40 19.39 -3.10
C LEU A 179 -12.93 19.87 -3.17
N TYR A 180 -12.71 21.19 -3.16
CA TYR A 180 -11.36 21.77 -3.23
C TYR A 180 -10.47 21.33 -2.05
N LEU A 181 -11.01 21.35 -0.82
CA LEU A 181 -10.25 20.90 0.36
C LEU A 181 -9.87 19.44 0.23
N ARG A 182 -10.78 18.58 -0.25
CA ARG A 182 -10.48 17.17 -0.47
C ARG A 182 -9.41 16.95 -1.53
N LEU A 183 -9.48 17.68 -2.64
CA LEU A 183 -8.45 17.60 -3.69
C LEU A 183 -7.08 18.00 -3.15
N ALA A 184 -7.00 19.08 -2.36
CA ALA A 184 -5.77 19.51 -1.71
C ALA A 184 -5.24 18.46 -0.72
N THR A 185 -6.11 17.91 0.15
CA THR A 185 -5.71 16.88 1.11
C THR A 185 -5.23 15.60 0.43
N VAL A 186 -5.91 15.16 -0.64
CA VAL A 186 -5.50 13.97 -1.42
C VAL A 186 -4.18 14.21 -2.14
N PHE A 187 -3.98 15.40 -2.71
CA PHE A 187 -2.74 15.77 -3.38
C PHE A 187 -1.56 15.80 -2.40
N ILE A 188 -1.68 16.57 -1.32
CA ILE A 188 -0.64 16.72 -0.29
C ILE A 188 -0.37 15.37 0.39
N GLY A 189 -1.42 14.61 0.70
CA GLY A 189 -1.30 13.26 1.25
C GLY A 189 -0.54 12.32 0.31
N GLY A 190 -0.81 12.38 -1.00
CA GLY A 190 -0.06 11.62 -2.00
C GLY A 190 1.43 11.99 -2.05
N VAL A 191 1.74 13.29 -2.07
CA VAL A 191 3.13 13.80 -2.03
C VAL A 191 3.86 13.30 -0.78
N LEU A 192 3.27 13.47 0.40
CA LEU A 192 3.88 13.04 1.66
C LEU A 192 4.03 11.51 1.73
N MET A 193 3.02 10.76 1.25
CA MET A 193 3.08 9.29 1.23
C MET A 193 4.22 8.77 0.37
N ILE A 194 4.38 9.27 -0.86
CA ILE A 194 5.41 8.75 -1.75
C ILE A 194 6.82 9.17 -1.30
N VAL A 195 6.99 10.40 -0.82
CA VAL A 195 8.27 10.86 -0.27
C VAL A 195 8.65 9.99 0.92
N GLY A 196 7.73 9.78 1.86
CA GLY A 196 7.96 8.90 3.01
C GLY A 196 8.23 7.44 2.61
N ALA A 197 7.50 6.91 1.63
CA ALA A 197 7.70 5.55 1.14
C ALA A 197 9.06 5.37 0.43
N LEU A 198 9.54 6.39 -0.30
CA LEU A 198 10.83 6.35 -0.98
C LEU A 198 11.98 6.54 0.01
N THR A 199 11.88 7.50 0.93
CA THR A 199 12.86 7.70 2.00
C THR A 199 12.97 6.48 2.91
N GLY A 200 11.86 5.81 3.21
CA GLY A 200 11.88 4.57 3.97
C GLY A 200 12.51 3.39 3.21
N GLY A 201 12.55 3.44 1.88
CA GLY A 201 13.02 2.32 1.04
C GLY A 201 11.93 1.34 0.60
N GLY A 202 10.65 1.70 0.76
CA GLY A 202 9.53 0.88 0.29
C GLY A 202 8.16 1.35 0.78
N CYS A 203 7.10 0.90 0.11
CA CYS A 203 5.71 1.08 0.56
C CYS A 203 5.19 -0.18 1.27
N THR A 204 3.94 -0.19 1.73
CA THR A 204 3.28 -1.37 2.32
C THR A 204 3.38 -2.60 1.41
N THR A 205 3.08 -2.50 0.13
CA THR A 205 3.19 -3.66 -0.77
C THR A 205 4.61 -4.19 -0.91
N GLY A 206 5.61 -3.30 -1.02
CA GLY A 206 7.01 -3.70 -1.07
C GLY A 206 7.52 -4.15 0.29
N ALA A 207 7.81 -3.19 1.17
CA ALA A 207 8.45 -3.43 2.46
C ALA A 207 7.62 -4.35 3.38
N PHE A 208 6.29 -4.28 3.35
CA PHE A 208 5.45 -5.19 4.15
C PHE A 208 5.19 -6.51 3.42
N MET A 209 4.42 -6.53 2.33
CA MET A 209 3.96 -7.80 1.73
C MET A 209 5.10 -8.63 1.12
N SER A 210 5.99 -8.01 0.34
CA SER A 210 7.12 -8.72 -0.28
C SER A 210 8.35 -8.80 0.63
N GLY A 211 8.49 -7.89 1.60
CA GLY A 211 9.62 -7.83 2.52
C GLY A 211 9.52 -8.76 3.73
N TRP A 212 8.33 -8.96 4.32
CA TRP A 212 8.16 -9.86 5.48
C TRP A 212 8.61 -11.31 5.22
N PRO A 213 8.26 -11.93 4.08
CA PRO A 213 8.65 -13.31 3.79
C PRO A 213 10.17 -13.51 3.70
N THR A 214 10.93 -12.43 3.46
CA THR A 214 12.41 -12.44 3.43
C THR A 214 13.06 -12.39 4.82
N LEU A 215 12.26 -12.30 5.89
CA LEU A 215 12.71 -12.15 7.28
C LEU A 215 13.62 -10.93 7.51
N SER A 216 13.53 -9.90 6.67
CA SER A 216 14.31 -8.67 6.81
C SER A 216 13.88 -7.89 8.05
N ILE A 217 14.85 -7.56 8.92
CA ILE A 217 14.61 -6.74 10.12
C ILE A 217 14.21 -5.32 9.74
N GLY A 218 14.79 -4.78 8.67
CA GLY A 218 14.40 -3.48 8.11
C GLY A 218 12.93 -3.48 7.72
N SER A 219 12.46 -4.53 7.06
CA SER A 219 11.04 -4.67 6.70
C SER A 219 10.14 -4.66 7.93
N PHE A 220 10.46 -5.46 8.97
CA PHE A 220 9.69 -5.48 10.22
C PHE A 220 9.60 -4.10 10.88
N ALA A 221 10.74 -3.39 10.99
CA ALA A 221 10.81 -2.05 11.55
C ALA A 221 9.98 -1.06 10.73
N MET A 222 10.12 -1.07 9.41
CA MET A 222 9.37 -0.19 8.51
C MET A 222 7.87 -0.41 8.62
N GLY A 223 7.39 -1.66 8.57
CA GLY A 223 5.96 -1.91 8.69
C GLY A 223 5.39 -1.46 10.04
N MET A 224 6.13 -1.64 11.15
CA MET A 224 5.72 -1.09 12.45
C MET A 224 5.58 0.45 12.41
N THR A 225 6.55 1.15 11.80
CA THR A 225 6.47 2.62 11.67
C THR A 225 5.33 3.07 10.76
N PHE A 226 5.02 2.34 9.68
CA PHE A 226 3.90 2.67 8.79
C PHE A 226 2.57 2.56 9.51
N PHE A 227 2.31 1.43 10.17
CA PHE A 227 1.07 1.24 10.92
C PHE A 227 0.98 2.19 12.12
N GLY A 228 2.08 2.42 12.85
CA GLY A 228 2.13 3.37 13.96
C GLY A 228 1.82 4.80 13.52
N THR A 229 2.47 5.27 12.44
CA THR A 229 2.24 6.62 11.91
C THR A 229 0.86 6.77 11.30
N ALA A 230 0.34 5.75 10.59
CA ALA A 230 -1.01 5.76 10.05
C ALA A 230 -2.06 5.87 11.17
N MET A 231 -1.91 5.07 12.23
CA MET A 231 -2.80 5.09 13.40
C MET A 231 -2.73 6.44 14.12
N LEU A 232 -1.54 6.98 14.32
CA LEU A 232 -1.33 8.29 14.92
C LEU A 232 -1.96 9.41 14.07
N THR A 233 -1.77 9.37 12.76
CA THR A 233 -2.32 10.37 11.83
C THR A 233 -3.85 10.32 11.83
N ALA A 234 -4.43 9.11 11.81
CA ALA A 234 -5.88 8.95 11.95
C ALA A 234 -6.38 9.47 13.30
N HIS A 235 -5.65 9.21 14.38
CA HIS A 235 -5.99 9.71 15.71
C HIS A 235 -5.98 11.23 15.76
N ILE A 236 -4.93 11.88 15.23
CA ILE A 236 -4.81 13.34 15.19
C ILE A 236 -5.92 13.97 14.32
N LEU A 237 -6.20 13.39 13.16
CA LEU A 237 -7.20 13.93 12.23
C LEU A 237 -8.62 13.88 12.81
N TYR A 238 -8.94 12.86 13.60
CA TYR A 238 -10.26 12.64 14.19
C TYR A 238 -10.35 12.91 15.70
N PHE A 239 -9.27 13.41 16.33
CA PHE A 239 -9.13 13.51 17.80
C PHE A 239 -10.31 14.21 18.49
N ARG A 240 -10.83 15.28 17.88
CA ARG A 240 -11.95 16.08 18.42
C ARG A 240 -13.31 15.73 17.82
N ARG A 241 -13.39 14.70 16.96
CA ARG A 241 -14.57 14.37 16.15
C ARG A 241 -15.00 12.92 16.30
N TYR A 242 -14.51 12.17 17.28
CA TYR A 242 -14.92 10.78 17.51
C TYR A 242 -16.43 10.57 17.64
N ARG A 243 -17.15 11.54 18.23
CA ARG A 243 -18.61 11.50 18.30
C ARG A 243 -19.26 11.58 16.91
N LEU A 244 -18.75 12.44 16.02
CA LEU A 244 -19.19 12.54 14.62
C LEU A 244 -18.86 11.27 13.84
N VAL A 245 -17.70 10.64 14.09
CA VAL A 245 -17.33 9.37 13.45
C VAL A 245 -18.35 8.28 13.82
N HIS A 246 -18.70 8.17 15.11
CA HIS A 246 -19.73 7.23 15.56
C HIS A 246 -21.12 7.53 14.97
N GLU A 247 -21.56 8.79 14.98
CA GLU A 247 -22.85 9.20 14.43
C GLU A 247 -22.97 8.94 12.93
N VAL A 248 -21.93 9.23 12.15
CA VAL A 248 -21.91 8.99 10.70
C VAL A 248 -21.90 7.50 10.41
N LYS A 249 -21.10 6.73 11.15
CA LYS A 249 -21.03 5.27 11.01
C LYS A 249 -22.38 4.60 11.27
N GLU A 250 -23.10 5.07 12.29
CA GLU A 250 -24.42 4.57 12.65
C GLU A 250 -25.50 5.00 11.64
N LYS A 251 -25.45 6.26 11.19
CA LYS A 251 -26.41 6.82 10.23
C LYS A 251 -26.32 6.21 8.82
N GLU A 252 -25.10 6.02 8.33
CA GLU A 252 -24.83 5.49 6.98
C GLU A 252 -24.68 3.96 6.96
N ARG A 253 -24.77 3.29 8.13
CA ARG A 253 -24.45 1.86 8.33
C ARG A 253 -23.11 1.47 7.68
N LEU A 254 -22.10 2.32 7.88
CA LEU A 254 -20.75 2.08 7.37
C LEU A 254 -20.11 0.94 8.17
N ASN A 255 -19.83 -0.15 7.47
CA ASN A 255 -19.00 -1.24 7.95
C ASN A 255 -17.60 -1.10 7.35
N LEU A 256 -16.60 -1.84 7.84
CA LEU A 256 -15.24 -1.85 7.27
C LEU A 256 -15.20 -2.09 5.74
N ALA A 257 -16.24 -2.72 5.17
CA ALA A 257 -16.39 -2.98 3.74
C ALA A 257 -17.04 -1.85 2.92
N ASN A 258 -17.71 -0.89 3.56
CA ASN A 258 -18.47 0.19 2.91
C ASN A 258 -17.91 1.60 3.21
N ASP A 259 -16.86 1.71 4.04
CA ASP A 259 -16.18 2.96 4.44
C ASP A 259 -15.03 3.34 3.49
#